data_AF-A0A119URK1-F1
#
_entry.id   AF-A0A119URK1-F1
#
_cell.length_a   1.000
_cell.length_b   1.000
_cell.length_c   1.000
_cell.angle_alpha   90.00
_cell.angle_beta   90.00
_cell.angle_gamma   90.00
#
_symmetry.space_group_name_H-M   'P 1'
#
loop_
_entity.id
_entity.type
_entity.pdbx_description
1 polymer ?
#
loop_
_entity_poly.entity_id
_entity_poly.type
_entity_poly.pdbx_seq_one_letter_code
_entity_poly.pdbx_strand_id
1 'polypeptide(L)'
;MNSLLKLCVLKFATVIFFVASPLTAGATDVQKLAQRAQSSDISIESILADLRGRSTQSQYEAFANAIRHSPALAAQLNELVRAGLLTRISIDSGEASQGRSFGAMRSGSTWVFTPSFVADQGPRRIHDVVSDDDILPDNMVFALGFMAWRTTHDEEVTKALGAMRESTDAPMAKMEWLVKLNIRIDAGAFIQGWNDVVDAAVRQNRGVPLTVSQGNALMMNLRYRGPLLKAVTAASPNPKLRMESLYIPYDTKNVAALASALQESQLIDIQPMNMRP
;
A
#
# COMPACT_ATOMS: atom_id res chain seq x y z
N MET A 1 51.29 51.76 62.43
CA MET A 1 50.49 52.72 63.20
C MET A 1 49.15 52.09 63.54
N ASN A 2 48.91 51.93 64.84
CA ASN A 2 47.65 51.48 65.43
C ASN A 2 46.48 52.40 65.03
N SER A 3 45.28 51.83 64.93
CA SER A 3 44.02 52.28 65.54
C SER A 3 42.82 52.03 64.63
N LEU A 4 41.62 51.67 65.06
CA LEU A 4 41.03 51.30 66.35
C LEU A 4 39.59 50.83 66.00
N LEU A 5 39.14 49.76 66.67
CA LEU A 5 37.78 49.52 67.21
C LEU A 5 36.52 49.99 66.44
N LYS A 6 35.63 49.07 66.00
CA LYS A 6 34.47 48.49 66.74
C LYS A 6 33.33 49.48 67.07
N LEU A 7 32.12 49.21 66.50
CA LEU A 7 30.82 48.97 67.17
C LEU A 7 29.74 48.75 66.06
N CYS A 8 29.08 47.57 65.97
CA CYS A 8 27.73 47.24 66.50
C CYS A 8 26.59 48.14 65.93
N VAL A 9 25.41 47.68 65.46
CA VAL A 9 24.67 46.41 65.64
C VAL A 9 23.40 46.37 64.73
N LEU A 10 23.02 45.15 64.33
CA LEU A 10 21.69 44.58 63.99
C LEU A 10 20.84 44.94 62.73
N LYS A 11 20.53 43.83 62.03
CA LYS A 11 19.26 43.36 61.42
C LYS A 11 18.64 44.15 60.26
N PHE A 12 18.46 43.48 59.11
CA PHE A 12 17.15 43.05 58.61
C PHE A 12 17.33 42.03 57.48
N ALA A 13 16.47 41.02 57.46
CA ALA A 13 16.44 39.95 56.46
C ALA A 13 15.93 40.49 55.11
N THR A 14 16.62 40.16 54.02
CA THR A 14 16.15 40.42 52.65
C THR A 14 15.69 39.12 52.03
N VAL A 15 14.38 39.03 51.79
CA VAL A 15 13.71 38.02 50.98
C VAL A 15 13.96 38.37 49.51
N ILE A 16 14.57 37.46 48.75
CA ILE A 16 14.66 37.57 47.29
C ILE A 16 13.64 36.60 46.69
N PHE A 17 12.66 37.15 45.98
CA PHE A 17 11.70 36.40 45.16
C PHE A 17 12.43 35.80 43.95
N PHE A 18 12.55 34.48 43.90
CA PHE A 18 12.82 33.75 42.66
C PHE A 18 11.48 33.48 41.96
N VAL A 19 11.27 34.12 40.80
CA VAL A 19 10.20 33.74 39.88
C VAL A 19 10.67 32.51 39.12
N ALA A 20 10.18 31.34 39.50
CA ALA A 20 10.36 30.11 38.76
C ALA A 20 9.41 30.10 37.55
N SER A 21 9.96 30.21 36.34
CA SER A 21 9.22 29.85 35.12
C SER A 21 9.19 28.33 34.99
N PRO A 22 8.02 27.67 34.85
CA PRO A 22 7.99 26.24 34.55
C PRO A 22 8.38 26.04 33.08
N LEU A 23 9.42 25.23 32.84
CA LEU A 23 9.65 24.58 31.55
C LEU A 23 8.42 23.73 31.20
N THR A 24 7.53 24.23 30.35
CA THR A 24 6.49 23.43 29.69
C THR A 24 7.05 22.75 28.44
N ALA A 25 8.06 21.91 28.63
CA ALA A 25 8.44 20.87 27.67
C ALA A 25 8.00 19.53 28.28
N GLY A 26 6.74 19.12 28.08
CA GLY A 26 6.26 17.94 28.84
C GLY A 26 4.92 17.31 28.50
N ALA A 27 4.10 17.85 27.60
CA ALA A 27 2.81 17.22 27.28
C ALA A 27 2.74 16.74 25.83
N THR A 28 3.13 17.59 24.87
CA THR A 28 2.93 17.32 23.44
C THR A 28 3.95 16.33 22.87
N ASP A 29 5.21 16.37 23.33
CA ASP A 29 6.24 15.43 22.88
C ASP A 29 6.10 14.06 23.55
N VAL A 30 5.65 14.03 24.81
CA VAL A 30 5.31 12.78 25.50
C VAL A 30 4.05 12.15 24.91
N GLN A 31 3.04 12.94 24.50
CA GLN A 31 1.88 12.44 23.77
C GLN A 31 2.23 11.95 22.36
N LYS A 32 3.13 12.63 21.63
CA LYS A 32 3.61 12.14 20.32
C LYS A 32 4.46 10.88 20.44
N LEU A 33 5.29 10.78 21.48
CA LEU A 33 6.06 9.57 21.79
C LEU A 33 5.16 8.43 22.27
N ALA A 34 4.13 8.72 23.07
CA ALA A 34 3.14 7.74 23.52
C ALA A 34 2.19 7.30 22.39
N GLN A 35 1.80 8.18 21.48
CA GLN A 35 1.06 7.83 20.25
C GLN A 35 1.94 7.01 19.30
N ARG A 36 3.23 7.35 19.16
CA ARG A 36 4.19 6.51 18.41
C ARG A 36 4.41 5.14 19.07
N ALA A 37 4.49 5.07 20.39
CA ALA A 37 4.64 3.83 21.15
C ALA A 37 3.35 2.98 21.20
N GLN A 38 2.17 3.60 21.15
CA GLN A 38 0.90 2.87 20.97
C GLN A 38 0.72 2.41 19.51
N SER A 39 1.23 3.17 18.53
CA SER A 39 1.23 2.75 17.13
C SER A 39 2.22 1.62 16.80
N SER A 40 3.20 1.34 17.68
CA SER A 40 4.17 0.25 17.47
C SER A 40 3.64 -1.15 17.80
N ASP A 41 2.50 -1.26 18.50
CA ASP A 41 1.83 -2.55 18.75
C ASP A 41 0.76 -2.89 17.69
N ILE A 42 0.34 -1.91 16.87
CA ILE A 42 -0.63 -2.13 15.80
C ILE A 42 0.13 -2.57 14.55
N SER A 43 -0.01 -3.83 14.20
CA SER A 43 0.56 -4.45 13.01
C SER A 43 -0.54 -5.04 12.13
N ILE A 44 -0.18 -5.49 10.93
CA ILE A 44 -1.10 -6.22 10.06
C ILE A 44 -1.73 -7.45 10.74
N GLU A 45 -1.03 -8.05 11.72
CA GLU A 45 -1.56 -9.19 12.50
C GLU A 45 -2.78 -8.80 13.35
N SER A 46 -2.83 -7.57 13.85
CA SER A 46 -3.99 -7.07 14.59
C SER A 46 -5.24 -6.96 13.68
N ILE A 47 -5.05 -6.55 12.43
CA ILE A 47 -6.10 -6.49 11.43
C ILE A 47 -6.53 -7.90 11.01
N LEU A 48 -5.58 -8.83 10.85
CA LEU A 48 -5.88 -10.24 10.56
C LEU A 48 -6.64 -10.91 11.70
N ALA A 49 -6.35 -10.56 12.96
CA ALA A 49 -7.09 -11.05 14.11
C ALA A 49 -8.55 -10.56 14.12
N ASP A 50 -8.81 -9.28 13.81
CA ASP A 50 -10.18 -8.75 13.63
C ASP A 50 -10.89 -9.43 12.46
N LEU A 51 -10.20 -9.61 11.32
CA LEU A 51 -10.75 -10.31 10.15
C LEU A 51 -11.15 -11.75 10.48
N ARG A 52 -10.31 -12.48 11.25
CA ARG A 52 -10.58 -13.86 11.67
C ARG A 52 -11.88 -13.99 12.47
N GLY A 53 -12.21 -13.00 13.30
CA GLY A 53 -13.44 -12.98 14.08
C GLY A 53 -14.71 -12.67 13.27
N ARG A 54 -14.57 -12.19 12.02
CA ARG A 54 -15.67 -11.65 11.21
C ARG A 54 -15.86 -12.32 9.84
N SER A 55 -15.00 -13.27 9.49
CA SER A 55 -15.00 -13.95 8.19
C SER A 55 -15.05 -15.46 8.35
N THR A 56 -15.28 -16.18 7.25
CA THR A 56 -15.12 -17.64 7.25
C THR A 56 -13.64 -18.01 7.36
N GLN A 57 -13.34 -19.22 7.81
CA GLN A 57 -11.95 -19.70 7.89
C GLN A 57 -11.23 -19.62 6.54
N SER A 58 -11.90 -20.02 5.45
CA SER A 58 -11.35 -19.97 4.09
C SER A 58 -11.04 -18.55 3.62
N GLN A 59 -11.90 -17.59 3.97
CA GLN A 59 -11.70 -16.18 3.68
C GLN A 59 -10.50 -15.63 4.44
N TYR A 60 -10.44 -15.83 5.76
CA TYR A 60 -9.30 -15.43 6.58
C TYR A 60 -7.99 -16.01 6.05
N GLU A 61 -7.97 -17.31 5.73
CA GLU A 61 -6.79 -18.00 5.22
C GLU A 61 -6.29 -17.40 3.91
N ALA A 62 -7.16 -16.91 3.02
CA ALA A 62 -6.73 -16.26 1.79
C ALA A 62 -5.84 -15.04 2.06
N PHE A 63 -6.22 -14.18 3.01
CA PHE A 63 -5.43 -13.00 3.39
C PHE A 63 -4.19 -13.39 4.20
N ALA A 64 -4.36 -14.25 5.21
CA ALA A 64 -3.26 -14.66 6.07
C ALA A 64 -2.15 -15.37 5.29
N ASN A 65 -2.52 -16.24 4.34
CA ASN A 65 -1.56 -16.92 3.48
C ASN A 65 -0.84 -15.95 2.55
N ALA A 66 -1.56 -15.04 1.87
CA ALA A 66 -0.95 -14.07 0.97
C ALA A 66 0.10 -13.21 1.69
N ILE A 67 -0.25 -12.67 2.85
CA ILE A 67 0.66 -11.84 3.67
C ILE A 67 1.84 -12.67 4.18
N ARG A 68 1.60 -13.92 4.57
CA ARG A 68 2.68 -14.82 4.99
C ARG A 68 3.58 -15.22 3.82
N HIS A 69 3.07 -15.34 2.60
CA HIS A 69 3.86 -15.76 1.44
C HIS A 69 4.81 -14.66 0.95
N SER A 70 4.43 -13.38 1.02
CA SER A 70 5.28 -12.26 0.61
C SER A 70 5.74 -11.39 1.81
N PRO A 71 7.00 -11.51 2.27
CA PRO A 71 7.59 -10.56 3.22
C PRO A 71 7.53 -9.10 2.75
N ALA A 72 7.72 -8.86 1.44
CA ALA A 72 7.66 -7.52 0.88
C ALA A 72 6.27 -6.91 1.05
N LEU A 73 5.22 -7.67 0.76
CA LEU A 73 3.84 -7.25 1.00
C LEU A 73 3.56 -7.03 2.48
N ALA A 74 3.99 -7.94 3.36
CA ALA A 74 3.81 -7.80 4.80
C ALA A 74 4.45 -6.50 5.33
N ALA A 75 5.64 -6.14 4.84
CA ALA A 75 6.30 -4.88 5.20
C ALA A 75 5.48 -3.66 4.73
N GLN A 76 5.00 -3.67 3.49
CA GLN A 76 4.17 -2.59 2.93
C GLN A 76 2.87 -2.40 3.73
N LEU A 77 2.17 -3.48 4.05
CA LEU A 77 0.94 -3.41 4.83
C LEU A 77 1.21 -2.89 6.25
N ASN A 78 2.31 -3.31 6.87
CA ASN A 78 2.69 -2.78 8.18
C ASN A 78 3.03 -1.27 8.14
N GLU A 79 3.63 -0.77 7.06
CA GLU A 79 3.82 0.68 6.88
C GLU A 79 2.47 1.41 6.79
N LEU A 80 1.50 0.87 6.03
CA LEU A 80 0.17 1.45 5.92
C LEU A 80 -0.58 1.47 7.25
N VAL A 81 -0.45 0.39 8.04
CA VAL A 81 -1.03 0.31 9.38
C VAL A 81 -0.42 1.36 10.29
N ARG A 82 0.91 1.49 10.32
CA ARG A 82 1.62 2.50 11.11
C ARG A 82 1.27 3.92 10.69
N ALA A 83 1.04 4.15 9.41
CA ALA A 83 0.59 5.43 8.87
C ALA A 83 -0.91 5.71 9.11
N GLY A 84 -1.68 4.77 9.67
CA GLY A 84 -3.13 4.88 9.84
C GLY A 84 -3.92 4.84 8.52
N LEU A 85 -3.26 4.48 7.41
CA LEU A 85 -3.84 4.38 6.08
C LEU A 85 -4.57 3.06 5.85
N LEU A 86 -4.26 2.03 6.66
CA LEU A 86 -4.99 0.78 6.73
C LEU A 86 -5.34 0.47 8.19
N THR A 87 -6.63 0.44 8.50
CA THR A 87 -7.12 0.17 9.87
C THR A 87 -8.00 -1.07 9.95
N ARG A 88 -8.55 -1.51 8.81
CA ARG A 88 -9.44 -2.68 8.75
C ARG A 88 -9.45 -3.30 7.36
N ILE A 89 -9.54 -4.63 7.33
CA ILE A 89 -9.96 -5.42 6.16
C ILE A 89 -11.31 -6.03 6.49
N SER A 90 -12.27 -5.88 5.59
CA SER A 90 -13.62 -6.42 5.75
C SER A 90 -14.05 -7.17 4.50
N ILE A 91 -14.81 -8.24 4.70
CA ILE A 91 -15.45 -8.99 3.63
C ILE A 91 -16.95 -8.79 3.79
N ASP A 92 -17.54 -8.03 2.88
CA ASP A 92 -18.94 -7.61 2.96
C ASP A 92 -19.76 -8.42 1.95
N SER A 93 -20.80 -9.10 2.43
CA SER A 93 -21.74 -9.88 1.61
C SER A 93 -22.65 -9.01 0.76
N GLY A 94 -22.49 -7.69 0.79
CA GLY A 94 -23.07 -6.79 -0.20
C GLY A 94 -22.74 -7.30 -1.60
N GLU A 95 -23.68 -8.03 -2.19
CA GLU A 95 -23.80 -8.20 -3.63
C GLU A 95 -23.64 -6.84 -4.32
N ALA A 96 -23.56 -6.84 -5.63
CA ALA A 96 -23.65 -5.64 -6.47
C ALA A 96 -24.90 -4.75 -6.22
N SER A 97 -25.71 -5.02 -5.18
CA SER A 97 -26.92 -4.33 -4.71
C SER A 97 -26.73 -2.88 -4.25
N GLN A 98 -25.52 -2.33 -4.31
CA GLN A 98 -25.27 -0.87 -4.21
C GLN A 98 -24.58 -0.27 -5.45
N GLY A 99 -24.69 -0.91 -6.62
CA GLY A 99 -24.01 -0.42 -7.83
C GLY A 99 -22.48 -0.57 -7.76
N ARG A 100 -21.96 -1.41 -6.86
CA ARG A 100 -20.52 -1.72 -6.76
C ARG A 100 -20.14 -2.64 -7.92
N SER A 101 -19.46 -2.09 -8.93
CA SER A 101 -18.93 -2.84 -10.08
C SER A 101 -17.62 -3.59 -9.80
N PHE A 102 -17.03 -3.43 -8.62
CA PHE A 102 -15.70 -3.93 -8.26
C PHE A 102 -15.75 -4.91 -7.10
N GLY A 103 -14.91 -5.94 -7.15
CA GLY A 103 -14.81 -7.00 -6.14
C GLY A 103 -13.94 -6.64 -4.93
N ALA A 104 -13.03 -5.68 -5.10
CA ALA A 104 -12.25 -5.07 -4.02
C ALA A 104 -12.35 -3.55 -4.12
N MET A 105 -12.51 -2.86 -2.99
CA MET A 105 -12.54 -1.40 -2.95
C MET A 105 -11.94 -0.86 -1.66
N ARG A 106 -11.62 0.43 -1.65
CA ARG A 106 -11.19 1.15 -0.46
C ARG A 106 -12.19 2.23 -0.06
N SER A 107 -12.55 2.26 1.23
CA SER A 107 -13.35 3.32 1.85
C SER A 107 -12.57 3.90 3.02
N GLY A 108 -11.98 5.08 2.83
CA GLY A 108 -11.03 5.67 3.78
C GLY A 108 -9.83 4.75 4.04
N SER A 109 -9.65 4.35 5.30
CA SER A 109 -8.62 3.39 5.73
C SER A 109 -9.13 1.95 5.88
N THR A 110 -10.36 1.66 5.43
CA THR A 110 -10.91 0.31 5.40
C THR A 110 -10.87 -0.25 3.98
N TRP A 111 -10.35 -1.46 3.83
CA TRP A 111 -10.40 -2.22 2.59
C TRP A 111 -11.58 -3.19 2.64
N VAL A 112 -12.42 -3.14 1.61
CA VAL A 112 -13.66 -3.92 1.53
C VAL A 112 -13.59 -4.85 0.33
N PHE A 113 -13.81 -6.14 0.57
CA PHE A 113 -13.78 -7.18 -0.45
C PHE A 113 -15.13 -7.89 -0.50
N THR A 114 -15.55 -8.33 -1.68
CA THR A 114 -16.70 -9.22 -1.81
C THR A 114 -16.28 -10.67 -1.57
N PRO A 115 -17.17 -11.54 -1.05
CA PRO A 115 -16.89 -12.96 -0.92
C PRO A 115 -16.49 -13.62 -2.25
N SER A 116 -17.14 -13.23 -3.36
CA SER A 116 -16.83 -13.75 -4.69
C SER A 116 -15.43 -13.39 -5.11
N PHE A 117 -14.99 -12.13 -4.91
CA PHE A 117 -13.64 -11.68 -5.22
C PHE A 117 -12.58 -12.50 -4.48
N VAL A 118 -12.78 -12.72 -3.16
CA VAL A 118 -11.84 -13.49 -2.34
C VAL A 118 -11.73 -14.93 -2.82
N ALA A 119 -12.86 -15.59 -3.10
CA ALA A 119 -12.87 -16.95 -3.67
C ALA A 119 -12.19 -17.02 -5.05
N ASP A 120 -12.21 -15.90 -5.76
CA ASP A 120 -11.65 -15.73 -7.09
C ASP A 120 -10.14 -15.48 -7.15
N GLN A 121 -9.52 -15.17 -6.00
CA GLN A 121 -8.07 -14.95 -5.89
C GLN A 121 -7.27 -16.23 -5.62
N GLY A 122 -7.93 -17.35 -5.38
CA GLY A 122 -7.23 -18.63 -5.18
C GLY A 122 -6.28 -18.95 -6.34
N PRO A 123 -5.16 -19.66 -6.11
CA PRO A 123 -4.28 -20.10 -7.18
C PRO A 123 -5.06 -20.91 -8.22
N ARG A 124 -5.01 -20.48 -9.49
CA ARG A 124 -5.70 -21.12 -10.61
C ARG A 124 -4.72 -21.37 -11.74
N ARG A 125 -4.80 -22.56 -12.33
CA ARG A 125 -4.17 -22.83 -13.62
C ARG A 125 -5.10 -22.31 -14.71
N ILE A 126 -4.66 -21.28 -15.43
CA ILE A 126 -5.38 -20.67 -16.54
C ILE A 126 -4.90 -21.24 -17.87
N HIS A 127 -3.67 -21.79 -17.91
CA HIS A 127 -3.10 -22.45 -19.08
C HIS A 127 -2.62 -23.86 -18.73
N ASP A 128 -2.83 -24.81 -19.65
CA ASP A 128 -2.70 -26.27 -19.44
C ASP A 128 -1.27 -26.83 -19.52
N VAL A 129 -0.25 -26.01 -19.76
CA VAL A 129 1.13 -26.51 -19.81
C VAL A 129 1.62 -26.72 -18.37
N VAL A 130 1.85 -27.99 -18.00
CA VAL A 130 2.25 -28.42 -16.65
C VAL A 130 3.71 -28.83 -16.66
N SER A 131 4.50 -28.20 -15.80
CA SER A 131 5.80 -28.71 -15.36
C SER A 131 5.71 -29.07 -13.87
N ASP A 132 6.42 -30.12 -13.45
CA ASP A 132 6.39 -30.62 -12.06
C ASP A 132 6.88 -29.58 -11.04
N ASP A 133 7.65 -28.59 -11.49
CA ASP A 133 8.22 -27.50 -10.70
C ASP A 133 7.49 -26.16 -10.86
N ASP A 134 6.33 -26.14 -11.51
CA ASP A 134 5.53 -24.92 -11.69
C ASP A 134 5.08 -24.32 -10.35
N ILE A 135 5.23 -23.01 -10.22
CA ILE A 135 4.71 -22.22 -9.10
C ILE A 135 3.53 -21.40 -9.60
N LEU A 136 2.36 -21.60 -8.99
CA LEU A 136 1.18 -20.82 -9.31
C LEU A 136 1.21 -19.46 -8.62
N PRO A 137 0.74 -18.39 -9.28
CA PRO A 137 0.70 -17.08 -8.67
C PRO A 137 -0.36 -17.02 -7.58
N ASP A 138 -0.01 -16.36 -6.48
CA ASP A 138 -0.96 -15.97 -5.45
C ASP A 138 -1.63 -14.66 -5.87
N ASN A 139 -2.83 -14.74 -6.45
CA ASN A 139 -3.52 -13.55 -6.97
C ASN A 139 -3.97 -12.61 -5.84
N MET A 140 -4.11 -13.12 -4.61
CA MET A 140 -4.39 -12.27 -3.45
C MET A 140 -3.18 -11.43 -3.09
N VAL A 141 -1.95 -11.97 -3.21
CA VAL A 141 -0.71 -11.18 -3.08
C VAL A 141 -0.69 -10.03 -4.07
N PHE A 142 -1.00 -10.29 -5.34
CA PHE A 142 -1.08 -9.22 -6.35
C PHE A 142 -2.10 -8.15 -5.95
N ALA A 143 -3.33 -8.56 -5.60
CA ALA A 143 -4.41 -7.63 -5.29
C ALA A 143 -4.07 -6.74 -4.09
N LEU A 144 -3.48 -7.32 -3.04
CA LEU A 144 -3.07 -6.58 -1.84
C LEU A 144 -1.90 -5.64 -2.13
N GLY A 145 -0.90 -6.06 -2.92
CA GLY A 145 0.21 -5.20 -3.34
C GLY A 145 -0.26 -4.03 -4.21
N PHE A 146 -1.18 -4.29 -5.13
CA PHE A 146 -1.84 -3.26 -5.95
C PHE A 146 -2.58 -2.24 -5.06
N MET A 147 -3.40 -2.72 -4.11
CA MET A 147 -4.10 -1.86 -3.16
C MET A 147 -3.16 -1.08 -2.25
N ALA A 148 -2.07 -1.70 -1.81
CA ALA A 148 -1.07 -1.07 -0.96
C ALA A 148 -0.42 0.12 -1.67
N TRP A 149 0.03 -0.10 -2.90
CA TRP A 149 0.58 0.95 -3.76
C TRP A 149 -0.41 2.10 -3.97
N ARG A 150 -1.67 1.78 -4.29
CA ARG A 150 -2.66 2.82 -4.56
C ARG A 150 -3.01 3.62 -3.31
N THR A 151 -2.95 2.99 -2.14
CA THR A 151 -3.18 3.66 -0.86
C THR A 151 -2.09 4.69 -0.57
N THR A 152 -0.81 4.41 -0.88
CA THR A 152 0.28 5.37 -0.64
C THR A 152 0.28 6.56 -1.61
N HIS A 153 -0.37 6.44 -2.77
CA HIS A 153 -0.39 7.48 -3.82
C HIS A 153 -1.74 8.25 -3.89
N ASP A 154 -2.63 8.06 -2.92
CA ASP A 154 -3.94 8.74 -2.92
C ASP A 154 -3.85 10.24 -2.66
N GLU A 155 -2.85 10.67 -1.88
CA GLU A 155 -2.58 12.10 -1.65
C GLU A 155 -2.22 12.81 -2.97
N GLU A 156 -1.50 12.14 -3.87
CA GLU A 156 -1.20 12.68 -5.20
C GLU A 156 -2.46 12.91 -6.02
N VAL A 157 -3.40 11.94 -5.99
CA VAL A 157 -4.70 12.07 -6.66
C VAL A 157 -5.54 13.18 -6.03
N THR A 158 -5.55 13.27 -4.70
CA THR A 158 -6.30 14.31 -3.98
C THR A 158 -5.77 15.71 -4.29
N LYS A 159 -4.44 15.88 -4.27
CA LYS A 159 -3.77 17.13 -4.64
C LYS A 159 -4.06 17.50 -6.10
N ALA A 160 -4.02 16.52 -6.99
CA ALA A 160 -4.35 16.67 -8.40
C ALA A 160 -5.79 17.14 -8.62
N LEU A 161 -6.76 16.53 -7.91
CA LEU A 161 -8.16 16.95 -7.95
C LEU A 161 -8.34 18.38 -7.43
N GLY A 162 -7.61 18.77 -6.38
CA GLY A 162 -7.58 20.16 -5.89
C GLY A 162 -7.11 21.14 -6.97
N ALA A 163 -5.95 20.87 -7.56
CA ALA A 163 -5.38 21.71 -8.62
C ALA A 163 -6.30 21.80 -9.86
N MET A 164 -6.98 20.71 -10.23
CA MET A 164 -7.96 20.71 -11.33
C MET A 164 -9.16 21.61 -11.07
N ARG A 165 -9.65 21.67 -9.82
CA ARG A 165 -10.76 22.56 -9.44
C ARG A 165 -10.37 24.03 -9.61
N GLU A 166 -9.10 24.35 -9.36
CA GLU A 166 -8.54 25.70 -9.45
C GLU A 166 -8.08 26.08 -10.87
N SER A 167 -7.79 25.11 -11.74
CA SER A 167 -7.34 25.35 -13.12
C SER A 167 -8.41 26.06 -13.98
N THR A 168 -7.98 26.88 -14.94
CA THR A 168 -8.84 27.54 -15.94
C THR A 168 -8.98 26.74 -17.24
N ASP A 169 -8.37 25.55 -17.33
CA ASP A 169 -8.39 24.70 -18.52
C ASP A 169 -9.81 24.23 -18.87
N ALA A 170 -10.01 23.86 -20.13
CA ALA A 170 -11.26 23.26 -20.59
C ALA A 170 -11.54 21.96 -19.80
N PRO A 171 -12.82 21.66 -19.46
CA PRO A 171 -13.18 20.46 -18.68
C PRO A 171 -12.62 19.15 -19.23
N MET A 172 -12.57 19.02 -20.56
CA MET A 172 -12.05 17.82 -21.22
C MET A 172 -10.54 17.62 -20.99
N ALA A 173 -9.75 18.70 -21.02
CA ALA A 173 -8.30 18.64 -20.77
C ALA A 173 -7.99 18.25 -19.32
N LYS A 174 -8.79 18.77 -18.36
CA LYS A 174 -8.69 18.38 -16.96
C LYS A 174 -8.98 16.90 -16.74
N MET A 175 -10.04 16.40 -17.40
CA MET A 175 -10.42 14.98 -17.32
C MET A 175 -9.35 14.08 -17.93
N GLU A 176 -8.83 14.43 -19.11
CA GLU A 176 -7.75 13.69 -19.76
C GLU A 176 -6.50 13.62 -18.88
N TRP A 177 -6.13 14.72 -18.24
CA TRP A 177 -5.01 14.75 -17.31
C TRP A 177 -5.23 13.86 -16.07
N LEU A 178 -6.42 13.90 -15.47
CA LEU A 178 -6.77 13.04 -14.34
C LEU A 178 -6.71 11.54 -14.70
N VAL A 179 -7.21 11.19 -15.89
CA VAL A 179 -7.15 9.82 -16.41
C VAL A 179 -5.71 9.39 -16.60
N LYS A 180 -4.87 10.22 -17.24
CA LYS A 180 -3.43 9.94 -17.42
C LYS A 180 -2.70 9.77 -16.09
N LEU A 181 -3.02 10.58 -15.08
CA LEU A 181 -2.45 10.45 -13.74
C LEU A 181 -2.84 9.10 -13.11
N ASN A 182 -4.13 8.76 -13.12
CA ASN A 182 -4.59 7.49 -12.54
C ASN A 182 -3.95 6.28 -13.23
N ILE A 183 -3.88 6.29 -14.57
CA ILE A 183 -3.22 5.21 -15.33
C ILE A 183 -1.74 5.07 -14.93
N ARG A 184 -1.03 6.17 -14.71
CA ARG A 184 0.37 6.13 -14.24
C ARG A 184 0.50 5.53 -12.85
N ILE A 185 -0.40 5.87 -11.93
CA ILE A 185 -0.37 5.32 -10.58
C ILE A 185 -0.76 3.83 -10.63
N ASP A 186 -1.76 3.46 -11.42
CA ASP A 186 -2.16 2.07 -11.63
C ASP A 186 -1.01 1.26 -12.26
N ALA A 187 -0.24 1.83 -13.19
CA ALA A 187 0.96 1.19 -13.72
C ALA A 187 1.97 0.88 -12.60
N GLY A 188 2.22 1.83 -11.70
CA GLY A 188 3.05 1.55 -10.51
C GLY A 188 2.48 0.45 -9.63
N ALA A 189 1.16 0.41 -9.47
CA ALA A 189 0.48 -0.61 -8.68
C ALA A 189 0.56 -2.02 -9.30
N PHE A 190 0.51 -2.12 -10.64
CA PHE A 190 0.75 -3.38 -11.35
C PHE A 190 2.21 -3.85 -11.19
N ILE A 191 3.19 -2.93 -11.24
CA ILE A 191 4.61 -3.26 -10.98
C ILE A 191 4.76 -3.79 -9.56
N GLN A 192 4.18 -3.09 -8.58
CA GLN A 192 4.22 -3.50 -7.17
C GLN A 192 3.58 -4.88 -6.97
N GLY A 193 2.34 -5.06 -7.41
CA GLY A 193 1.63 -6.33 -7.29
C GLY A 193 2.35 -7.49 -7.97
N TRP A 194 2.97 -7.27 -9.14
CA TRP A 194 3.79 -8.28 -9.79
C TRP A 194 5.03 -8.63 -8.97
N ASN A 195 5.78 -7.63 -8.50
CA ASN A 195 6.99 -7.85 -7.71
C ASN A 195 6.69 -8.58 -6.39
N ASP A 196 5.55 -8.31 -5.76
CA ASP A 196 5.10 -9.04 -4.56
C ASP A 196 4.75 -10.50 -4.87
N VAL A 197 4.14 -10.78 -6.03
CA VAL A 197 3.91 -12.16 -6.50
C VAL A 197 5.22 -12.89 -6.75
N VAL A 198 6.22 -12.23 -7.35
CA VAL A 198 7.55 -12.81 -7.56
C VAL A 198 8.22 -13.11 -6.21
N ASP A 199 8.15 -12.18 -5.24
CA ASP A 199 8.65 -12.39 -3.88
C ASP A 199 7.98 -13.60 -3.20
N ALA A 200 6.65 -13.71 -3.29
CA ALA A 200 5.92 -14.87 -2.79
C ALA A 200 6.35 -16.19 -3.46
N ALA A 201 6.51 -16.17 -4.78
CA ALA A 201 6.88 -17.35 -5.55
C ALA A 201 8.34 -17.79 -5.27
N VAL A 202 9.28 -16.85 -5.13
CA VAL A 202 10.66 -17.14 -4.69
C VAL A 202 10.66 -17.77 -3.29
N ARG A 203 9.84 -17.25 -2.37
CA ARG A 203 9.71 -17.86 -1.04
C ARG A 203 9.15 -19.28 -1.09
N GLN A 204 8.13 -19.51 -1.91
CA GLN A 204 7.59 -20.85 -2.16
C GLN A 204 8.65 -21.77 -2.78
N ASN A 205 9.54 -21.23 -3.61
CA ASN A 205 10.73 -21.90 -4.14
C ASN A 205 11.89 -21.98 -3.13
N ARG A 206 11.59 -22.02 -1.83
CA ARG A 206 12.59 -22.13 -0.74
C ARG A 206 13.62 -20.99 -0.73
N GLY A 207 13.25 -19.82 -1.25
CA GLY A 207 14.12 -18.64 -1.36
C GLY A 207 15.06 -18.67 -2.56
N VAL A 208 14.95 -19.67 -3.44
CA VAL A 208 15.80 -19.77 -4.64
C VAL A 208 15.18 -18.95 -5.78
N PRO A 209 15.99 -18.18 -6.54
CA PRO A 209 15.49 -17.49 -7.73
C PRO A 209 14.78 -18.45 -8.69
N LEU A 210 13.65 -18.00 -9.24
CA LEU A 210 12.87 -18.80 -10.18
C LEU A 210 13.62 -18.96 -11.51
N THR A 211 13.43 -20.09 -12.17
CA THR A 211 13.87 -20.27 -13.55
C THR A 211 13.03 -19.43 -14.51
N VAL A 212 13.52 -19.23 -15.74
CA VAL A 212 12.76 -18.55 -16.79
C VAL A 212 11.43 -19.28 -17.07
N SER A 213 11.44 -20.61 -17.03
CA SER A 213 10.22 -21.42 -17.24
C SER A 213 9.19 -21.16 -16.14
N GLN A 214 9.63 -21.21 -14.87
CA GLN A 214 8.77 -20.93 -13.72
C GLN A 214 8.23 -19.50 -13.76
N GLY A 215 9.04 -18.52 -14.14
CA GLY A 215 8.61 -17.14 -14.31
C GLY A 215 7.57 -16.95 -15.42
N ASN A 216 7.73 -17.64 -16.55
CA ASN A 216 6.75 -17.64 -17.62
C ASN A 216 5.42 -18.29 -17.16
N ALA A 217 5.48 -19.45 -16.48
CA ALA A 217 4.31 -20.10 -15.94
C ALA A 217 3.58 -19.22 -14.91
N LEU A 218 4.33 -18.53 -14.05
CA LEU A 218 3.81 -17.57 -13.08
C LEU A 218 3.04 -16.43 -13.77
N MET A 219 3.64 -15.80 -14.79
CA MET A 219 3.01 -14.73 -15.57
C MET A 219 1.76 -15.23 -16.31
N MET A 220 1.83 -16.40 -16.94
CA MET A 220 0.72 -16.94 -17.74
C MET A 220 -0.47 -17.33 -16.86
N ASN A 221 -0.25 -17.76 -15.62
CA ASN A 221 -1.34 -18.15 -14.71
C ASN A 221 -1.83 -17.00 -13.83
N LEU A 222 -1.26 -15.80 -13.94
CA LEU A 222 -1.71 -14.64 -13.18
C LEU A 222 -3.05 -14.15 -13.72
N ARG A 223 -4.01 -13.91 -12.81
CA ARG A 223 -5.34 -13.34 -13.13
C ARG A 223 -5.21 -11.99 -13.86
N TYR A 224 -4.31 -11.14 -13.38
CA TYR A 224 -4.07 -9.78 -13.86
C TYR A 224 -2.97 -9.66 -14.92
N ARG A 225 -2.65 -10.75 -15.63
CA ARG A 225 -1.52 -10.81 -16.57
C ARG A 225 -1.66 -9.92 -17.81
N GLY A 226 -2.87 -9.59 -18.24
CA GLY A 226 -3.14 -8.96 -19.54
C GLY A 226 -2.26 -7.72 -19.81
N PRO A 227 -2.30 -6.68 -18.94
CA PRO A 227 -1.47 -5.50 -19.10
C PRO A 227 0.04 -5.79 -19.04
N LEU A 228 0.48 -6.69 -18.17
CA LEU A 228 1.88 -7.08 -18.03
C LEU A 228 2.39 -7.76 -19.31
N LEU A 229 1.68 -8.78 -19.81
CA LEU A 229 2.00 -9.47 -21.05
C LEU A 229 2.05 -8.50 -22.24
N LYS A 230 1.07 -7.60 -22.32
CA LYS A 230 1.02 -6.58 -23.37
C LYS A 230 2.23 -5.65 -23.32
N ALA A 231 2.64 -5.21 -22.13
CA ALA A 231 3.81 -4.36 -21.95
C ALA A 231 5.14 -5.11 -22.23
N VAL A 232 5.26 -6.38 -21.84
CA VAL A 232 6.45 -7.22 -22.07
C VAL A 232 6.60 -7.61 -23.55
N THR A 233 5.49 -7.78 -24.27
CA THR A 233 5.48 -8.19 -25.69
C THR A 233 5.33 -7.01 -26.66
N ALA A 234 5.31 -5.78 -26.16
CA ALA A 234 5.12 -4.58 -26.97
C ALA A 234 6.14 -4.51 -28.13
N ALA A 235 5.61 -4.25 -29.33
CA ALA A 235 6.39 -3.98 -30.53
C ALA A 235 6.51 -2.46 -30.75
N SER A 236 7.57 -2.05 -31.46
CA SER A 236 7.77 -0.65 -31.86
C SER A 236 6.52 -0.10 -32.60
N PRO A 237 6.07 1.14 -32.32
CA PRO A 237 6.73 2.19 -31.54
C PRO A 237 6.47 2.14 -30.02
N ASN A 238 5.70 1.16 -29.52
CA ASN A 238 5.29 1.15 -28.12
C ASN A 238 6.46 0.82 -27.18
N PRO A 239 6.59 1.51 -26.03
CA PRO A 239 7.62 1.24 -25.05
C PRO A 239 7.47 -0.17 -24.45
N LYS A 240 8.57 -0.93 -24.48
CA LYS A 240 8.63 -2.29 -23.94
C LYS A 240 8.99 -2.29 -22.46
N LEU A 241 8.26 -3.06 -21.66
CA LEU A 241 8.56 -3.29 -20.26
C LEU A 241 9.88 -4.06 -20.11
N ARG A 242 10.76 -3.58 -19.22
CA ARG A 242 12.04 -4.23 -18.92
C ARG A 242 11.95 -4.94 -17.58
N MET A 243 12.45 -6.17 -17.55
CA MET A 243 12.53 -7.00 -16.35
C MET A 243 14.01 -7.27 -16.05
N GLU A 244 14.36 -7.27 -14.77
CA GLU A 244 15.65 -7.72 -14.24
C GLU A 244 15.41 -9.06 -13.56
N SER A 245 15.83 -10.15 -14.23
CA SER A 245 15.30 -11.48 -13.96
C SER A 245 13.77 -11.47 -14.13
N LEU A 246 13.02 -11.66 -13.05
CA LEU A 246 11.55 -11.55 -13.03
C LEU A 246 11.04 -10.30 -12.32
N TYR A 247 11.90 -9.52 -11.66
CA TYR A 247 11.47 -8.28 -11.02
C TYR A 247 11.38 -7.17 -12.06
N ILE A 248 10.42 -6.26 -11.88
CA ILE A 248 10.30 -5.06 -12.69
C ILE A 248 10.87 -3.89 -11.87
N PRO A 249 12.01 -3.30 -12.27
CA PRO A 249 12.52 -2.10 -11.63
C PRO A 249 11.51 -0.96 -11.70
N TYR A 250 11.34 -0.27 -10.58
CA TYR A 250 10.48 0.90 -10.53
C TYR A 250 11.21 2.12 -11.08
N ASP A 251 11.05 2.37 -12.39
CA ASP A 251 11.57 3.56 -13.07
C ASP A 251 10.57 4.16 -14.06
N THR A 252 10.84 5.39 -14.49
CA THR A 252 9.96 6.14 -15.37
C THR A 252 9.69 5.45 -16.71
N LYS A 253 10.64 4.65 -17.22
CA LYS A 253 10.48 3.92 -18.49
C LYS A 253 9.53 2.74 -18.33
N ASN A 254 9.67 1.98 -17.25
CA ASN A 254 8.80 0.84 -16.96
C ASN A 254 7.37 1.29 -16.61
N VAL A 255 7.23 2.36 -15.84
CA VAL A 255 5.91 2.97 -15.57
C VAL A 255 5.26 3.45 -16.86
N ALA A 256 6.00 4.09 -17.76
CA ALA A 256 5.47 4.52 -19.06
C ALA A 256 5.07 3.35 -19.98
N ALA A 257 5.89 2.30 -20.04
CA ALA A 257 5.59 1.07 -20.80
C ALA A 257 4.26 0.46 -20.37
N LEU A 258 4.07 0.32 -19.06
CA LEU A 258 2.88 -0.28 -18.51
C LEU A 258 1.66 0.64 -18.54
N ALA A 259 1.85 1.95 -18.37
CA ALA A 259 0.80 2.94 -18.58
C ALA A 259 0.25 2.90 -20.01
N SER A 260 1.12 2.75 -21.01
CA SER A 260 0.72 2.56 -22.41
C SER A 260 -0.09 1.27 -22.60
N ALA A 261 0.34 0.16 -22.00
CA ALA A 261 -0.42 -1.09 -22.07
C ALA A 261 -1.80 -1.00 -21.38
N LEU A 262 -1.88 -0.28 -20.26
CA LEU A 262 -3.12 -0.09 -19.50
C LEU A 262 -4.16 0.76 -20.22
N GLN A 263 -3.74 1.77 -20.99
CA GLN A 263 -4.65 2.60 -21.82
C GLN A 263 -5.49 1.76 -22.79
N GLU A 264 -4.96 0.63 -23.21
CA GLU A 264 -5.58 -0.27 -24.18
C GLU A 264 -6.08 -1.58 -23.55
N SER A 265 -6.23 -1.61 -22.23
CA SER A 265 -6.64 -2.79 -21.46
C SER A 265 -8.01 -2.60 -20.81
N GLN A 266 -8.68 -3.71 -20.48
CA GLN A 266 -9.92 -3.67 -19.69
C GLN A 266 -9.63 -3.27 -18.24
N LEU A 267 -10.62 -2.65 -17.59
CA LEU A 267 -10.57 -2.32 -16.17
C LEU A 267 -10.47 -3.59 -15.32
N ILE A 268 -9.61 -3.57 -14.31
CA ILE A 268 -9.54 -4.66 -13.31
C ILE A 268 -10.68 -4.55 -12.30
N ASP A 269 -11.03 -5.65 -11.65
CA ASP A 269 -12.09 -5.76 -10.64
C ASP A 269 -11.66 -5.24 -9.24
N ILE A 270 -10.63 -4.39 -9.19
CA ILE A 270 -10.16 -3.67 -8.00
C ILE A 270 -10.44 -2.19 -8.22
N GLN A 271 -11.19 -1.56 -7.31
CA GLN A 271 -11.40 -0.12 -7.25
C GLN A 271 -10.43 0.52 -6.26
N PRO A 272 -9.34 1.12 -6.74
CA PRO A 272 -8.32 1.66 -5.85
C PRO A 272 -8.67 3.03 -5.25
N MET A 273 -9.55 3.79 -5.89
CA MET A 273 -9.87 5.16 -5.50
C MET A 273 -10.78 5.18 -4.27
N ASN A 274 -10.44 6.05 -3.31
CA ASN A 274 -11.31 6.36 -2.20
C ASN A 274 -12.48 7.21 -2.70
N MET A 275 -13.58 6.56 -3.08
CA MET A 275 -14.82 7.27 -3.33
C MET A 275 -15.43 7.65 -1.98
N ARG A 276 -15.25 8.92 -1.57
CA ARG A 276 -16.16 9.46 -0.55
C ARG A 276 -17.56 9.55 -1.20
N PRO A 277 -18.61 9.05 -0.55
CA PRO A 277 -19.98 9.37 -0.95
C PRO A 277 -20.25 10.87 -0.86
#